data_AF-A0A534M231-F1
#
_entry.id   AF-A0A534M231-F1
#
_cell.length_a   1.000
_cell.length_b   1.000
_cell.length_c   1.000
_cell.angle_alpha   90.00
_cell.angle_beta   90.00
_cell.angle_gamma   90.00
#
_symmetry.space_group_name_H-M   'P 1'
#
loop_
_entity.id
_entity.type
_entity.pdbx_description
1 polymer ?
#
loop_
_entity_poly.entity_id
_entity_poly.type
_entity_poly.pdbx_seq_one_letter_code
_entity_poly.pdbx_strand_id
1 'polypeptide(L)'
;MFGSPETVGRQGGSALVGPPEPLVRTLCAFVGKMARKGEIVRERHRKQGGRSMGAAFGPSRAIAVFLAAAMALVGISLVGTPASSEGAVPFQFSVAGDFGSWSGMRESLDQLNASGSDFAIALGDLSYGGNTGYANTTEEAWCAKFHKFFPKIEIIAGNHDTGDTIAGEGDINQFIAYCPFNLKTSVDGVYGKQYAFDFPRNNPLARFILISPDLIFRVDDGEHYSYDVGTPRYDWTKGQIEDAKAKGIPWVIVGFHKNCIGAGEHHCETGTDILNLLIQEKVDLILNAHEHNYERSHQLAFTDSCPQGIQEHVFIPGCIVHNGTDAKYQRGAGSVLVIQGTGGREIDTFNESDPTAGYFAAYMGVDTIGAANGVVTYNVYPDRIEERTSFNGTYADSFTIGEFTPGLFERVLQVLPIAAPIVVGLIGFGVGGFLVWRNRQATPRSRTAKPRLPRVRDFRM
;
A
#
# COMPACT_ATOMS: atom_id res chain seq x y z
N MET A 1 -34.71 42.10 -40.26
CA MET A 1 -34.47 43.43 -40.86
C MET A 1 -33.23 44.03 -40.21
N PHE A 2 -32.35 44.55 -41.05
CA PHE A 2 -31.00 45.06 -40.80
C PHE A 2 -30.93 46.23 -39.81
N GLY A 3 -29.78 46.39 -39.15
CA GLY A 3 -29.38 47.69 -38.59
C GLY A 3 -28.27 47.66 -37.53
N SER A 4 -27.02 47.56 -37.96
CA SER A 4 -25.89 48.34 -37.39
C SER A 4 -25.68 49.54 -38.36
N PRO A 5 -25.16 50.73 -37.97
CA PRO A 5 -23.83 50.90 -37.35
C PRO A 5 -23.65 52.13 -36.42
N GLU A 6 -22.54 52.22 -35.70
CA GLU A 6 -21.52 53.30 -35.82
C GLU A 6 -20.62 53.44 -34.58
N THR A 7 -19.34 53.65 -34.89
CA THR A 7 -18.19 53.88 -34.03
C THR A 7 -18.00 55.36 -33.71
N VAL A 8 -17.62 55.70 -32.47
CA VAL A 8 -16.86 56.93 -32.16
C VAL A 8 -15.78 56.61 -31.13
N GLY A 9 -14.53 56.92 -31.45
CA GLY A 9 -13.38 56.76 -30.57
C GLY A 9 -13.10 57.98 -29.69
N ARG A 10 -12.25 57.79 -28.67
CA ARG A 10 -11.38 58.85 -28.16
C ARG A 10 -10.14 58.28 -27.48
N GLN A 11 -9.02 58.90 -27.82
CA GLN A 11 -7.66 58.68 -27.32
C GLN A 11 -7.50 59.04 -25.84
N GLY A 12 -6.55 58.39 -25.18
CA GLY A 12 -5.95 58.82 -23.92
C GLY A 12 -4.75 57.93 -23.57
N GLY A 13 -3.54 58.34 -23.97
CA GLY A 13 -2.31 57.71 -23.50
C GLY A 13 -1.86 58.28 -22.15
N SER A 14 -1.13 57.49 -21.36
CA SER A 14 0.15 57.89 -20.74
C SER A 14 0.66 56.85 -19.74
N ALA A 15 1.97 56.62 -19.83
CA ALA A 15 2.93 56.34 -18.75
C ALA A 15 2.81 55.08 -17.87
N LEU A 16 3.72 54.16 -18.20
CA LEU A 16 4.57 53.37 -17.30
C LEU A 16 4.86 54.04 -15.94
N VAL A 17 4.47 53.40 -14.84
CA VAL A 17 5.12 53.52 -13.52
C VAL A 17 4.95 52.20 -12.77
N GLY A 18 6.02 51.41 -12.62
CA GLY A 18 6.14 50.40 -11.56
C GLY A 18 6.58 51.07 -10.25
N PRO A 19 6.26 50.54 -9.07
CA PRO A 19 7.29 49.95 -8.17
C PRO A 19 6.68 48.95 -7.12
N PRO A 20 7.32 48.57 -5.99
CA PRO A 20 8.73 48.60 -5.57
C PRO A 20 9.28 47.25 -5.05
N GLU A 21 10.61 47.10 -5.04
CA GLU A 21 11.37 46.29 -4.07
C GLU A 21 11.61 47.14 -2.79
N PRO A 22 11.71 46.58 -1.56
CA PRO A 22 12.95 45.86 -1.21
C PRO A 22 12.92 44.81 -0.05
N LEU A 23 14.06 44.11 0.08
CA LEU A 23 14.74 43.68 1.33
C LEU A 23 14.08 42.60 2.22
N VAL A 24 14.60 41.35 2.16
CA VAL A 24 15.33 40.71 3.29
C VAL A 24 16.31 39.65 2.73
N ARG A 25 17.60 39.95 2.84
CA ARG A 25 18.71 38.98 2.87
C ARG A 25 18.79 38.37 4.28
N THR A 26 19.18 37.09 4.37
CA THR A 26 20.05 36.40 5.37
C THR A 26 19.54 34.95 5.43
N LEU A 27 20.15 33.93 4.82
CA LEU A 27 21.32 33.18 5.27
C LEU A 27 21.70 32.22 4.11
N CYS A 28 22.88 32.37 3.50
CA CYS A 28 23.58 31.29 2.78
C CYS A 28 24.98 31.76 2.42
N ALA A 29 25.89 31.69 3.39
CA ALA A 29 27.31 31.97 3.19
C ALA A 29 28.14 31.05 4.10
N PHE A 30 28.27 29.79 3.72
CA PHE A 30 29.32 28.83 4.09
C PHE A 30 28.97 27.59 3.24
N VAL A 31 29.56 27.37 2.07
CA VAL A 31 30.80 26.61 1.87
C VAL A 31 31.22 26.86 0.42
N GLY A 32 32.38 27.50 0.21
CA GLY A 32 32.84 27.85 -1.13
C GLY A 32 34.24 28.42 -1.14
N LYS A 33 35.18 27.73 -0.48
CA LYS A 33 36.61 28.08 -0.56
C LYS A 33 37.49 26.92 -0.10
N MET A 34 37.78 25.97 -0.98
CA MET A 34 39.05 25.24 -1.02
C MET A 34 39.17 24.52 -2.37
N ALA A 35 39.41 25.31 -3.42
CA ALA A 35 39.90 24.81 -4.69
C ALA A 35 41.03 25.76 -5.13
N ARG A 36 42.27 25.40 -4.77
CA ARG A 36 43.53 25.76 -5.45
C ARG A 36 44.71 25.32 -4.58
N LYS A 37 45.38 24.24 -5.00
CA LYS A 37 46.83 24.07 -5.14
C LYS A 37 47.15 22.59 -5.26
N GLY A 38 47.13 22.09 -6.50
CA GLY A 38 47.82 20.86 -6.87
C GLY A 38 49.01 21.23 -7.75
N GLU A 39 50.17 21.44 -7.13
CA GLU A 39 51.45 21.52 -7.83
C GLU A 39 51.89 20.12 -8.23
N ILE A 40 52.28 20.00 -9.50
CA ILE A 40 52.82 18.79 -10.11
C ILE A 40 54.26 18.64 -9.63
N VAL A 41 54.54 17.58 -8.87
CA VAL A 41 55.91 17.06 -8.70
C VAL A 41 55.90 15.56 -9.02
N ARG A 42 56.53 15.22 -10.15
CA ARG A 42 56.94 13.85 -10.48
C ARG A 42 58.12 13.48 -9.59
N GLU A 43 58.05 12.38 -8.85
CA GLU A 43 59.28 11.62 -8.57
C GLU A 43 59.09 10.12 -8.30
N ARG A 44 59.69 9.37 -9.24
CA ARG A 44 60.35 8.06 -9.20
C ARG A 44 59.93 6.99 -8.17
N HIS A 45 59.59 5.84 -8.75
CA HIS A 45 59.75 4.50 -8.17
C HIS A 45 61.13 4.29 -7.52
N ARG A 46 61.12 3.82 -6.27
CA ARG A 46 62.20 3.01 -5.71
C ARG A 46 61.63 1.97 -4.74
N LYS A 47 61.72 0.69 -5.12
CA LYS A 47 61.51 -0.48 -4.25
C LYS A 47 62.69 -0.61 -3.28
N GLN A 48 62.41 -0.74 -1.99
CA GLN A 48 63.19 -1.38 -0.91
C GLN A 48 62.17 -1.55 0.23
N GLY A 49 61.91 -2.70 0.86
CA GLY A 49 62.82 -3.73 1.31
C GLY A 49 62.78 -3.75 2.85
N GLY A 50 61.86 -4.53 3.43
CA GLY A 50 61.86 -5.11 4.78
C GLY A 50 62.16 -4.24 6.02
N ARG A 51 61.21 -4.22 6.98
CA ARG A 51 61.39 -4.80 8.33
C ARG A 51 60.16 -4.55 9.20
N SER A 52 59.77 -5.59 9.94
CA SER A 52 58.75 -5.53 10.98
C SER A 52 59.26 -4.74 12.19
N MET A 53 58.43 -3.86 12.74
CA MET A 53 58.49 -3.48 14.15
C MET A 53 57.08 -3.27 14.67
N GLY A 54 56.70 -4.07 15.66
CA GLY A 54 55.44 -3.93 16.37
C GLY A 54 55.41 -2.64 17.18
N ALA A 55 54.29 -1.93 17.11
CA ALA A 55 53.92 -0.91 18.06
C ALA A 55 52.62 -1.36 18.74
N ALA A 56 52.75 -1.77 20.00
CA ALA A 56 51.62 -2.03 20.89
C ALA A 56 50.96 -0.69 21.22
N PHE A 57 49.70 -0.51 20.82
CA PHE A 57 48.87 0.62 21.26
C PHE A 57 48.05 0.20 22.48
N GLY A 58 48.30 0.86 23.61
CA GLY A 58 47.58 0.65 24.87
C GLY A 58 46.13 1.15 24.86
N PRO A 59 45.28 0.68 25.80
CA PRO A 59 43.82 0.75 25.72
C PRO A 59 43.21 2.14 26.01
N SER A 60 44.02 3.16 26.29
CA SER A 60 43.54 4.40 26.89
C SER A 60 43.06 5.48 25.90
N ARG A 61 43.05 5.20 24.60
CA ARG A 61 42.51 6.13 23.57
C ARG A 61 41.22 5.66 22.89
N ALA A 62 40.77 4.43 23.16
CA ALA A 62 39.51 3.91 22.62
C ALA A 62 38.28 4.48 23.36
N ILE A 63 38.40 4.80 24.65
CA ILE A 63 37.26 5.21 25.49
C ILE A 63 36.80 6.65 25.19
N ALA A 64 37.71 7.54 24.79
CA ALA A 64 37.38 8.94 24.49
C ALA A 64 36.63 9.11 23.15
N VAL A 65 36.78 8.18 22.21
CA VAL A 65 36.06 8.21 20.92
C VAL A 65 34.63 7.69 21.07
N PHE A 66 34.37 6.77 22.01
CA PHE A 66 33.02 6.27 22.28
C PHE A 66 32.10 7.28 22.99
N LEU A 67 32.64 8.16 23.83
CA LEU A 67 31.82 9.18 24.54
C LEU A 67 31.47 10.40 23.67
N ALA A 68 32.28 10.71 22.64
CA ALA A 68 31.95 11.75 21.67
C ALA A 68 30.93 11.28 20.61
N ALA A 69 30.94 9.99 20.25
CA ALA A 69 29.91 9.39 19.38
C ALA A 69 28.56 9.24 20.10
N ALA A 70 28.55 9.03 21.42
CA ALA A 70 27.32 8.94 22.21
C ALA A 70 26.61 10.29 22.42
N MET A 71 27.34 11.42 22.39
CA MET A 71 26.75 12.76 22.54
C MET A 71 26.43 13.47 21.21
N ALA A 72 26.80 12.90 20.07
CA ALA A 72 26.35 13.36 18.75
C ALA A 72 25.00 12.75 18.30
N LEU A 73 24.43 11.83 19.10
CA LEU A 73 23.18 11.11 18.81
C LEU A 73 21.94 11.69 19.53
N VAL A 74 22.08 12.81 20.23
CA VAL A 74 20.95 13.46 20.94
C VAL A 74 20.48 14.75 20.22
N GLY A 75 21.06 15.05 19.06
CA GLY A 75 20.73 16.24 18.27
C GLY A 75 19.69 15.98 17.20
N ILE A 76 18.45 16.36 17.50
CA ILE A 76 17.36 16.65 16.54
C ILE A 76 16.74 15.42 15.86
N SER A 77 15.80 14.82 16.57
CA SER A 77 14.61 14.26 15.95
C SER A 77 13.40 14.85 16.67
N LEU A 78 13.13 16.13 16.44
CA LEU A 78 11.74 16.58 16.42
C LEU A 78 11.14 16.04 15.11
N VAL A 79 10.97 14.71 15.05
CA VAL A 79 9.90 14.16 14.24
C VAL A 79 8.66 14.68 14.95
N GLY A 80 7.93 15.57 14.28
CA GLY A 80 6.65 16.04 14.81
C GLY A 80 5.89 14.83 15.31
N THR A 81 5.48 14.86 16.58
CA THR A 81 4.49 13.90 17.05
C THR A 81 3.38 13.90 16.01
N PRO A 82 3.03 12.76 15.38
CA PRO A 82 1.89 12.74 14.48
C PRO A 82 0.75 13.42 15.22
N ALA A 83 0.02 14.30 14.53
CA ALA A 83 -1.15 14.94 15.11
C ALA A 83 -1.94 13.82 15.80
N SER A 84 -2.04 13.91 17.12
CA SER A 84 -2.71 12.89 17.93
C SER A 84 -4.08 12.74 17.30
N SER A 85 -4.42 11.56 16.80
CA SER A 85 -5.77 11.19 16.38
C SER A 85 -6.69 11.08 17.61
N GLU A 86 -6.44 11.89 18.65
CA GLU A 86 -7.22 12.02 19.85
C GLU A 86 -8.66 12.38 19.46
N GLY A 87 -9.58 11.48 19.75
CA GLY A 87 -10.98 11.64 19.41
C GLY A 87 -11.32 11.33 17.95
N ALA A 88 -10.42 10.76 17.16
CA ALA A 88 -10.77 10.17 15.88
C ALA A 88 -11.61 8.90 16.11
N VAL A 89 -12.74 8.82 15.42
CA VAL A 89 -13.71 7.73 15.58
C VAL A 89 -13.40 6.67 14.53
N PRO A 90 -13.16 5.40 14.93
CA PRO A 90 -13.06 4.31 13.97
C PRO A 90 -14.29 4.22 13.09
N PHE A 91 -14.10 3.84 11.84
CA PHE A 91 -15.20 3.70 10.89
C PHE A 91 -15.01 2.44 10.06
N GLN A 92 -16.08 2.01 9.40
CA GLN A 92 -16.06 0.88 8.50
C GLN A 92 -16.52 1.31 7.11
N PHE A 93 -15.86 0.81 6.06
CA PHE A 93 -16.34 0.99 4.69
C PHE A 93 -16.25 -0.33 3.92
N SER A 94 -17.13 -0.50 2.93
CA SER A 94 -17.09 -1.65 2.03
C SER A 94 -16.84 -1.24 0.60
N VAL A 95 -16.20 -2.10 -0.18
CA VAL A 95 -15.86 -1.83 -1.57
C VAL A 95 -16.15 -3.08 -2.42
N ALA A 96 -16.58 -2.83 -3.65
CA ALA A 96 -16.56 -3.77 -4.77
C ALA A 96 -16.67 -2.97 -6.07
N GLY A 97 -16.14 -3.50 -7.17
CA GLY A 97 -16.45 -3.02 -8.52
C GLY A 97 -17.38 -3.98 -9.25
N ASP A 98 -17.76 -3.63 -10.48
CA ASP A 98 -18.36 -4.58 -11.43
C ASP A 98 -19.73 -5.12 -10.94
N PHE A 99 -20.53 -4.25 -10.32
CA PHE A 99 -21.82 -4.61 -9.74
C PHE A 99 -22.82 -5.09 -10.81
N GLY A 100 -22.90 -4.33 -11.90
CA GLY A 100 -23.96 -4.47 -12.88
C GLY A 100 -25.36 -4.37 -12.31
N SER A 101 -26.31 -4.94 -13.04
CA SER A 101 -27.74 -4.89 -12.73
C SER A 101 -28.36 -6.28 -12.55
N TRP A 102 -27.56 -7.33 -12.31
CA TRP A 102 -27.98 -8.74 -12.28
C TRP A 102 -28.15 -9.32 -10.87
N SER A 103 -28.26 -10.65 -10.76
CA SER A 103 -28.36 -11.35 -9.47
C SER A 103 -27.13 -11.16 -8.58
N GLY A 104 -25.93 -11.07 -9.15
CA GLY A 104 -24.72 -10.81 -8.35
C GLY A 104 -24.78 -9.48 -7.60
N MET A 105 -25.32 -8.42 -8.24
CA MET A 105 -25.60 -7.14 -7.54
C MET A 105 -26.50 -7.35 -6.32
N ARG A 106 -27.53 -8.19 -6.44
CA ARG A 106 -28.42 -8.51 -5.32
C ARG A 106 -27.67 -9.18 -4.17
N GLU A 107 -26.83 -10.16 -4.51
CA GLU A 107 -26.04 -10.90 -3.53
C GLU A 107 -25.08 -9.97 -2.79
N SER A 108 -24.38 -9.09 -3.51
CA SER A 108 -23.48 -8.10 -2.91
C SER A 108 -24.22 -7.05 -2.08
N LEU A 109 -25.41 -6.61 -2.50
CA LEU A 109 -26.25 -5.72 -1.69
C LEU A 109 -26.75 -6.39 -0.41
N ASP A 110 -27.05 -7.70 -0.42
CA ASP A 110 -27.42 -8.45 0.78
C ASP A 110 -26.24 -8.50 1.77
N GLN A 111 -25.01 -8.76 1.28
CA GLN A 111 -23.79 -8.74 2.10
C GLN A 111 -23.49 -7.33 2.64
N LEU A 112 -23.65 -6.31 1.80
CA LEU A 112 -23.41 -4.93 2.17
C LEU A 112 -24.41 -4.40 3.20
N ASN A 113 -25.70 -4.74 3.06
CA ASN A 113 -26.71 -4.37 4.05
C ASN A 113 -26.47 -5.03 5.42
N ALA A 114 -25.79 -6.17 5.44
CA ALA A 114 -25.38 -6.86 6.67
C ALA A 114 -24.00 -6.40 7.21
N SER A 115 -23.23 -5.60 6.47
CA SER A 115 -21.83 -5.31 6.82
C SER A 115 -21.72 -4.44 8.07
N GLY A 116 -22.63 -3.48 8.24
CA GLY A 116 -22.53 -2.42 9.25
C GLY A 116 -21.66 -1.23 8.82
N SER A 117 -21.33 -1.13 7.52
CA SER A 117 -20.43 -0.10 6.99
C SER A 117 -21.03 1.30 7.11
N ASP A 118 -20.18 2.28 7.41
CA ASP A 118 -20.53 3.69 7.44
C ASP A 118 -20.79 4.24 6.04
N PHE A 119 -20.13 3.68 5.03
CA PHE A 119 -20.36 3.94 3.62
C PHE A 119 -19.79 2.80 2.76
N ALA A 120 -20.05 2.85 1.46
CA ALA A 120 -19.49 1.93 0.49
C ALA A 120 -18.90 2.70 -0.70
N ILE A 121 -17.99 2.06 -1.44
CA ILE A 121 -17.46 2.55 -2.70
C ILE A 121 -17.80 1.55 -3.80
N ALA A 122 -18.50 2.00 -4.84
CA ALA A 122 -18.64 1.25 -6.09
C ALA A 122 -17.49 1.64 -7.02
N LEU A 123 -16.58 0.69 -7.24
CA LEU A 123 -15.28 0.92 -7.84
C LEU A 123 -15.31 0.71 -9.35
N GLY A 124 -16.17 1.47 -10.04
CA GLY A 124 -16.35 1.41 -11.49
C GLY A 124 -17.17 0.22 -11.98
N ASP A 125 -17.57 0.32 -13.24
CA ASP A 125 -18.41 -0.62 -13.96
C ASP A 125 -19.75 -0.85 -13.22
N LEU A 126 -20.52 0.23 -13.13
CA LEU A 126 -21.61 0.34 -12.19
C LEU A 126 -22.81 -0.52 -12.62
N SER A 127 -23.43 -0.22 -13.77
CA SER A 127 -24.67 -0.91 -14.20
C SER A 127 -24.51 -1.88 -15.38
N TYR A 128 -23.46 -1.71 -16.19
CA TYR A 128 -23.30 -2.38 -17.50
C TYR A 128 -24.54 -2.29 -18.40
N GLY A 129 -25.35 -1.23 -18.27
CA GLY A 129 -26.60 -1.06 -19.00
C GLY A 129 -27.57 -2.26 -18.89
N GLY A 130 -27.43 -3.10 -17.85
CA GLY A 130 -28.04 -4.44 -17.81
C GLY A 130 -29.55 -4.44 -17.66
N ASN A 131 -30.27 -5.09 -18.59
CA ASN A 131 -31.75 -5.15 -18.59
C ASN A 131 -32.30 -6.49 -18.08
N THR A 132 -32.25 -6.72 -16.78
CA THR A 132 -32.67 -8.02 -16.22
C THR A 132 -33.87 -7.93 -15.30
N GLY A 133 -34.47 -6.74 -15.20
CA GLY A 133 -35.58 -6.47 -14.29
C GLY A 133 -35.18 -6.35 -12.82
N TYR A 134 -33.93 -6.69 -12.43
CA TYR A 134 -33.48 -6.44 -11.06
C TYR A 134 -33.29 -4.94 -10.82
N ALA A 135 -32.36 -4.27 -11.49
CA ALA A 135 -32.14 -2.82 -11.33
C ALA A 135 -32.65 -1.93 -12.49
N ASN A 136 -33.28 -2.48 -13.53
CA ASN A 136 -33.50 -1.78 -14.82
C ASN A 136 -32.18 -1.26 -15.42
N THR A 137 -32.17 -0.82 -16.68
CA THR A 137 -30.94 -0.41 -17.38
C THR A 137 -30.49 1.01 -17.09
N THR A 138 -31.29 1.82 -16.40
CA THR A 138 -30.99 3.24 -16.23
C THR A 138 -30.14 3.48 -15.00
N GLU A 139 -29.28 4.49 -15.08
CA GLU A 139 -28.42 4.95 -13.98
C GLU A 139 -29.28 5.36 -12.76
N GLU A 140 -30.43 5.99 -13.00
CA GLU A 140 -31.42 6.31 -11.95
C GLU A 140 -31.89 5.06 -11.23
N ALA A 141 -32.27 4.01 -11.96
CA ALA A 141 -32.84 2.82 -11.37
C ALA A 141 -31.78 1.97 -10.65
N TRP A 142 -30.55 1.96 -11.17
CA TRP A 142 -29.39 1.38 -10.49
C TRP A 142 -29.13 2.09 -9.15
N CYS A 143 -29.04 3.42 -9.15
CA CYS A 143 -28.86 4.22 -7.95
C CYS A 143 -30.02 4.08 -6.97
N ALA A 144 -31.27 4.11 -7.44
CA ALA A 144 -32.45 3.94 -6.61
C ALA A 144 -32.49 2.53 -5.98
N LYS A 145 -32.05 1.51 -6.72
CA LYS A 145 -31.90 0.16 -6.17
C LYS A 145 -30.83 0.15 -5.10
N PHE A 146 -29.64 0.66 -5.38
CA PHE A 146 -28.53 0.68 -4.42
C PHE A 146 -28.96 1.39 -3.14
N HIS A 147 -29.51 2.60 -3.24
CA HIS A 147 -29.96 3.39 -2.10
C HIS A 147 -31.07 2.74 -1.27
N LYS A 148 -31.90 1.88 -1.87
CA LYS A 148 -32.93 1.12 -1.13
C LYS A 148 -32.30 0.13 -0.15
N PHE A 149 -31.15 -0.45 -0.48
CA PHE A 149 -30.46 -1.45 0.35
C PHE A 149 -29.34 -0.82 1.18
N PHE A 150 -28.60 0.11 0.59
CA PHE A 150 -27.49 0.79 1.24
C PHE A 150 -27.40 2.26 0.75
N PRO A 151 -27.85 3.24 1.54
CA PRO A 151 -28.01 4.63 1.08
C PRO A 151 -26.72 5.42 0.93
N LYS A 152 -25.60 4.97 1.50
CA LYS A 152 -24.34 5.73 1.57
C LYS A 152 -23.28 5.16 0.62
N ILE A 153 -23.54 5.27 -0.67
CA ILE A 153 -22.65 4.77 -1.72
C ILE A 153 -21.91 5.94 -2.36
N GLU A 154 -20.61 5.79 -2.51
CA GLU A 154 -19.73 6.69 -3.26
C GLU A 154 -19.26 5.98 -4.53
N ILE A 155 -19.16 6.69 -5.65
CA ILE A 155 -18.90 6.08 -6.96
C ILE A 155 -17.67 6.68 -7.66
N ILE A 156 -16.99 5.85 -8.43
CA ILE A 156 -15.98 6.25 -9.42
C ILE A 156 -16.29 5.50 -10.72
N ALA A 157 -15.96 6.08 -11.87
CA ALA A 157 -16.16 5.46 -13.17
C ALA A 157 -15.18 4.29 -13.41
N GLY A 158 -15.70 3.24 -14.05
CA GLY A 158 -14.95 2.23 -14.81
C GLY A 158 -15.08 2.46 -16.31
N ASN A 159 -14.52 1.54 -17.11
CA ASN A 159 -14.58 1.67 -18.57
C ASN A 159 -16.01 1.60 -19.11
N HIS A 160 -16.92 0.91 -18.41
CA HIS A 160 -18.33 0.85 -18.78
C HIS A 160 -19.19 2.05 -18.34
N ASP A 161 -18.60 3.09 -17.73
CA ASP A 161 -19.34 4.26 -17.24
C ASP A 161 -18.98 5.57 -17.97
N THR A 162 -18.20 5.48 -19.05
CA THR A 162 -17.60 6.65 -19.73
C THR A 162 -18.60 7.44 -20.57
N GLY A 163 -19.85 6.97 -20.68
CA GLY A 163 -20.91 7.50 -21.53
C GLY A 163 -20.71 7.20 -23.01
N ASP A 164 -20.02 6.09 -23.33
CA ASP A 164 -19.99 5.60 -24.70
C ASP A 164 -21.40 5.17 -25.15
N THR A 165 -21.62 5.16 -26.46
CA THR A 165 -22.91 4.87 -27.08
C THR A 165 -23.10 3.39 -27.41
N ILE A 166 -22.10 2.56 -27.08
CA ILE A 166 -22.17 1.11 -27.22
C ILE A 166 -23.22 0.57 -26.24
N ALA A 167 -23.95 -0.47 -26.65
CA ALA A 167 -24.93 -1.10 -25.78
C ALA A 167 -24.24 -1.75 -24.57
N GLY A 168 -24.75 -1.48 -23.37
CA GLY A 168 -24.16 -1.98 -22.11
C GLY A 168 -23.25 -0.97 -21.42
N GLU A 169 -23.15 0.25 -21.94
CA GLU A 169 -22.43 1.36 -21.33
C GLU A 169 -23.37 2.23 -20.50
N GLY A 170 -22.84 2.87 -19.47
CA GLY A 170 -23.50 3.88 -18.65
C GLY A 170 -22.82 5.24 -18.76
N ASP A 171 -23.52 6.28 -18.32
CA ASP A 171 -23.02 7.65 -18.26
C ASP A 171 -22.73 8.05 -16.81
N ILE A 172 -21.45 8.22 -16.45
CA ILE A 172 -21.03 8.65 -15.12
C ILE A 172 -21.68 9.97 -14.68
N ASN A 173 -21.96 10.91 -15.58
CA ASN A 173 -22.63 12.17 -15.23
C ASN A 173 -24.09 11.92 -14.82
N GLN A 174 -24.77 10.92 -15.40
CA GLN A 174 -26.10 10.49 -14.94
C GLN A 174 -26.01 9.79 -13.60
N PHE A 175 -25.05 8.87 -13.42
CA PHE A 175 -24.86 8.21 -12.13
C PHE A 175 -24.60 9.21 -11.01
N ILE A 176 -23.77 10.24 -11.24
CA ILE A 176 -23.51 11.30 -10.24
C ILE A 176 -24.79 12.05 -9.88
N ALA A 177 -25.70 12.28 -10.83
CA ALA A 177 -26.97 12.96 -10.57
C ALA A 177 -27.88 12.14 -9.65
N TYR A 178 -27.87 10.80 -9.77
CA TYR A 178 -28.75 9.90 -9.00
C TYR A 178 -28.08 9.27 -7.76
N CYS A 179 -26.75 9.21 -7.72
CA CYS A 179 -25.88 8.76 -6.62
C CYS A 179 -24.91 9.89 -6.19
N PRO A 180 -25.41 11.06 -5.75
CA PRO A 180 -24.54 12.17 -5.39
C PRO A 180 -23.75 11.86 -4.12
N PHE A 181 -22.55 12.43 -4.02
CA PHE A 181 -21.69 12.29 -2.85
C PHE A 181 -22.42 12.65 -1.54
N ASN A 182 -22.36 11.78 -0.52
CA ASN A 182 -23.21 11.96 0.66
C ASN A 182 -22.56 11.80 2.05
N LEU A 183 -21.22 11.69 2.13
CA LEU A 183 -20.50 11.54 3.41
C LEU A 183 -20.42 12.80 4.30
N LYS A 184 -21.05 13.91 3.90
CA LYS A 184 -20.99 15.21 4.61
C LYS A 184 -19.56 15.70 4.89
N THR A 185 -18.60 15.31 4.06
CA THR A 185 -17.22 15.81 4.07
C THR A 185 -16.99 16.72 2.86
N SER A 186 -15.86 17.43 2.84
CA SER A 186 -15.48 18.21 1.66
C SER A 186 -14.90 17.27 0.60
N VAL A 187 -15.26 17.52 -0.66
CA VAL A 187 -14.69 16.85 -1.82
C VAL A 187 -13.77 17.83 -2.55
N ASP A 188 -12.56 17.38 -2.86
CA ASP A 188 -11.64 18.05 -3.78
C ASP A 188 -11.62 17.29 -5.11
N GLY A 189 -11.68 17.98 -6.25
CA GLY A 189 -11.77 17.37 -7.58
C GLY A 189 -13.20 17.19 -8.12
N VAL A 190 -13.36 16.28 -9.08
CA VAL A 190 -14.60 15.96 -9.80
C VAL A 190 -15.10 14.58 -9.35
N TYR A 191 -16.14 14.58 -8.52
CA TYR A 191 -16.78 13.35 -8.04
C TYR A 191 -17.16 12.43 -9.21
N GLY A 192 -16.94 11.13 -9.05
CA GLY A 192 -17.15 10.12 -10.10
C GLY A 192 -16.01 9.97 -11.12
N LYS A 193 -15.01 10.88 -11.17
CA LYS A 193 -13.91 10.82 -12.17
C LYS A 193 -12.50 10.98 -11.60
N GLN A 194 -12.32 11.92 -10.69
CA GLN A 194 -11.06 12.15 -9.99
C GLN A 194 -11.34 13.03 -8.76
N TYR A 195 -11.35 12.45 -7.57
CA TYR A 195 -11.68 13.21 -6.38
C TYR A 195 -11.07 12.64 -5.10
N ALA A 196 -10.91 13.50 -4.10
CA ALA A 196 -10.40 13.13 -2.79
C ALA A 196 -11.29 13.66 -1.67
N PHE A 197 -11.36 12.92 -0.57
CA PHE A 197 -12.04 13.35 0.65
C PHE A 197 -11.40 12.73 1.89
N ASP A 198 -11.49 13.46 3.00
CA ASP A 198 -11.00 13.02 4.30
C ASP A 198 -12.16 12.50 5.15
N PHE A 199 -12.00 11.33 5.77
CA PHE A 199 -13.04 10.71 6.60
C PHE A 199 -12.47 10.14 7.92
N PRO A 200 -13.19 10.31 9.06
CA PRO A 200 -14.36 11.19 9.25
C PRO A 200 -14.02 12.67 9.04
N ARG A 201 -15.03 13.53 8.85
CA ARG A 201 -14.84 14.97 8.59
C ARG A 201 -13.92 15.68 9.60
N ASN A 202 -14.10 15.34 10.87
CA ASN A 202 -13.34 15.90 11.99
C ASN A 202 -12.36 14.84 12.46
N ASN A 203 -11.09 15.21 12.64
CA ASN A 203 -10.00 14.30 13.01
C ASN A 203 -9.95 13.08 12.06
N PRO A 204 -9.69 13.30 10.76
CA PRO A 204 -9.76 12.24 9.76
C PRO A 204 -8.75 11.14 10.06
N LEU A 205 -9.21 9.90 9.91
CA LEU A 205 -8.36 8.72 9.97
C LEU A 205 -7.80 8.37 8.60
N ALA A 206 -8.56 8.61 7.54
CA ALA A 206 -8.16 8.28 6.18
C ALA A 206 -8.40 9.43 5.22
N ARG A 207 -7.47 9.57 4.27
CA ARG A 207 -7.71 10.25 3.00
C ARG A 207 -8.04 9.20 1.95
N PHE A 208 -9.19 9.35 1.31
CA PHE A 208 -9.57 8.61 0.11
C PHE A 208 -9.22 9.43 -1.12
N ILE A 209 -8.61 8.82 -2.13
CA ILE A 209 -8.29 9.43 -3.42
C ILE A 209 -8.77 8.47 -4.50
N LEU A 210 -9.86 8.82 -5.17
CA LEU A 210 -10.41 7.99 -6.24
C LEU A 210 -10.08 8.59 -7.60
N ILE A 211 -9.54 7.77 -8.50
CA ILE A 211 -9.01 8.18 -9.80
C ILE A 211 -9.50 7.25 -10.92
N SER A 212 -9.33 7.68 -12.18
CA SER A 212 -9.81 6.97 -13.37
C SER A 212 -8.73 6.89 -14.46
N PRO A 213 -7.62 6.17 -14.23
CA PRO A 213 -6.55 6.05 -15.20
C PRO A 213 -7.00 5.26 -16.43
N ASP A 214 -6.53 5.72 -17.59
CA ASP A 214 -6.83 5.13 -18.91
C ASP A 214 -8.34 5.09 -19.25
N LEU A 215 -9.10 6.05 -18.73
CA LEU A 215 -10.50 6.27 -19.14
C LEU A 215 -10.61 7.42 -20.13
N ILE A 216 -11.41 7.21 -21.17
CA ILE A 216 -11.77 8.23 -22.16
C ILE A 216 -13.24 8.60 -21.92
N PHE A 217 -13.51 9.73 -21.28
CA PHE A 217 -14.88 10.15 -20.97
C PHE A 217 -15.55 10.73 -22.22
N ARG A 218 -16.38 9.93 -22.88
CA ARG A 218 -17.17 10.36 -24.06
C ARG A 218 -18.13 11.49 -23.72
N VAL A 219 -18.64 11.50 -22.49
CA VAL A 219 -19.50 12.56 -21.95
C VAL A 219 -18.79 13.90 -21.74
N ASP A 220 -17.45 13.91 -21.77
CA ASP A 220 -16.61 15.10 -21.64
C ASP A 220 -15.79 15.31 -22.93
N ASP A 221 -16.46 15.28 -24.08
CA ASP A 221 -15.85 15.48 -25.41
C ASP A 221 -14.69 14.50 -25.73
N GLY A 222 -14.69 13.33 -25.10
CA GLY A 222 -13.65 12.32 -25.30
C GLY A 222 -12.33 12.63 -24.59
N GLU A 223 -12.36 13.39 -23.49
CA GLU A 223 -11.18 13.66 -22.70
C GLU A 223 -10.55 12.35 -22.16
N HIS A 224 -9.26 12.16 -22.43
CA HIS A 224 -8.49 11.04 -21.92
C HIS A 224 -7.86 11.39 -20.55
N TYR A 225 -8.19 10.59 -19.55
CA TYR A 225 -7.64 10.68 -18.20
C TYR A 225 -6.33 9.86 -18.12
N SER A 226 -5.26 10.37 -18.73
CA SER A 226 -3.90 9.82 -18.57
C SER A 226 -3.31 10.19 -17.20
N TYR A 227 -2.57 9.25 -16.63
CA TYR A 227 -1.79 9.40 -15.39
C TYR A 227 -0.33 9.02 -15.64
N ASP A 228 0.17 9.25 -16.86
CA ASP A 228 1.61 9.12 -17.13
C ASP A 228 2.38 10.16 -16.30
N VAL A 229 3.64 9.88 -16.00
CA VAL A 229 4.50 10.78 -15.21
C VAL A 229 4.50 12.19 -15.81
N GLY A 230 4.19 13.18 -14.96
CA GLY A 230 4.19 14.60 -15.33
C GLY A 230 2.90 15.08 -16.00
N THR A 231 1.88 14.23 -16.13
CA THR A 231 0.54 14.69 -16.48
C THR A 231 -0.14 15.42 -15.31
N PRO A 232 -1.07 16.36 -15.57
CA PRO A 232 -1.74 17.09 -14.49
C PRO A 232 -2.47 16.18 -13.49
N ARG A 233 -3.01 15.05 -13.96
CA ARG A 233 -3.75 14.09 -13.13
C ARG A 233 -2.81 13.24 -12.26
N TYR A 234 -1.67 12.83 -12.80
CA TYR A 234 -0.60 12.20 -12.01
C TYR A 234 -0.11 13.14 -10.90
N ASP A 235 0.21 14.39 -11.25
CA ASP A 235 0.72 15.39 -10.30
C ASP A 235 -0.34 15.76 -9.25
N TRP A 236 -1.61 15.83 -9.63
CA TRP A 236 -2.72 16.04 -8.68
C TRP A 236 -2.82 14.88 -7.69
N THR A 237 -2.78 13.62 -8.16
CA THR A 237 -2.82 12.44 -7.28
C THR A 237 -1.65 12.44 -6.31
N LYS A 238 -0.43 12.70 -6.82
CA LYS A 238 0.76 12.85 -5.97
C LYS A 238 0.57 13.93 -4.92
N GLY A 239 0.06 15.10 -5.30
CA GLY A 239 -0.22 16.21 -4.40
C GLY A 239 -1.23 15.86 -3.29
N GLN A 240 -2.29 15.10 -3.61
CA GLN A 240 -3.25 14.64 -2.60
C GLN A 240 -2.63 13.68 -1.58
N ILE A 241 -1.73 12.79 -2.03
CA ILE A 241 -1.00 11.85 -1.17
C ILE A 241 -0.04 12.63 -0.25
N GLU A 242 0.74 13.55 -0.81
CA GLU A 242 1.70 14.37 -0.07
C GLU A 242 1.01 15.28 0.95
N ASP A 243 -0.12 15.90 0.60
CA ASP A 243 -0.91 16.75 1.51
C ASP A 243 -1.50 15.95 2.69
N ALA A 244 -1.95 14.71 2.48
CA ALA A 244 -2.45 13.87 3.57
C ALA A 244 -1.35 13.56 4.58
N LYS A 245 -0.16 13.19 4.09
CA LYS A 245 1.02 12.94 4.92
C LYS A 245 1.46 14.19 5.67
N ALA A 246 1.48 15.35 5.00
CA ALA A 246 1.83 16.62 5.61
C ALA A 246 0.84 17.03 6.73
N LYS A 247 -0.44 16.68 6.58
CA LYS A 247 -1.48 16.86 7.61
C LYS A 247 -1.45 15.80 8.72
N GLY A 248 -0.64 14.77 8.58
CA GLY A 248 -0.57 13.66 9.54
C GLY A 248 -1.80 12.77 9.54
N ILE A 249 -2.53 12.70 8.42
CA ILE A 249 -3.67 11.78 8.28
C ILE A 249 -3.13 10.34 8.34
N PRO A 250 -3.65 9.48 9.24
CA PRO A 250 -3.07 8.17 9.49
C PRO A 250 -2.98 7.25 8.27
N TRP A 251 -4.01 7.26 7.42
CA TRP A 251 -4.14 6.32 6.30
C TRP A 251 -4.36 7.05 4.98
N VAL A 252 -3.63 6.64 3.94
CA VAL A 252 -3.91 7.05 2.56
C VAL A 252 -4.42 5.84 1.79
N ILE A 253 -5.64 5.96 1.27
CA ILE A 253 -6.34 4.91 0.53
C ILE A 253 -6.62 5.43 -0.87
N VAL A 254 -6.12 4.74 -1.89
CA VAL A 254 -6.30 5.14 -3.29
C VAL A 254 -7.10 4.08 -4.01
N GLY A 255 -8.13 4.46 -4.75
CA GLY A 255 -8.99 3.52 -5.47
C GLY A 255 -9.20 3.91 -6.93
N PHE A 256 -9.17 2.93 -7.82
CA PHE A 256 -9.49 3.12 -9.24
C PHE A 256 -9.86 1.80 -9.90
N HIS A 257 -10.62 1.87 -10.99
CA HIS A 257 -11.22 0.68 -11.59
C HIS A 257 -10.18 -0.29 -12.19
N LYS A 258 -9.54 0.12 -13.29
CA LYS A 258 -8.56 -0.70 -14.04
C LYS A 258 -7.30 -0.99 -13.22
N ASN A 259 -6.94 -2.25 -13.06
CA ASN A 259 -5.71 -2.71 -12.43
C ASN A 259 -4.55 -2.80 -13.45
N CYS A 260 -3.31 -2.57 -13.01
CA CYS A 260 -2.11 -2.82 -13.83
C CYS A 260 -1.49 -4.20 -13.58
N ILE A 261 -1.52 -4.66 -12.33
CA ILE A 261 -1.21 -6.04 -11.98
C ILE A 261 -2.51 -6.75 -11.65
N GLY A 262 -2.64 -8.00 -12.05
CA GLY A 262 -3.82 -8.83 -11.88
C GLY A 262 -3.63 -10.10 -12.67
N ALA A 263 -4.13 -11.22 -12.15
CA ALA A 263 -4.00 -12.50 -12.80
C ALA A 263 -5.36 -12.99 -13.30
N GLY A 264 -6.08 -12.15 -14.03
CA GLY A 264 -7.36 -12.47 -14.65
C GLY A 264 -7.32 -12.36 -16.18
N GLU A 265 -8.34 -11.71 -16.75
CA GLU A 265 -8.52 -11.53 -18.19
C GLU A 265 -7.72 -10.33 -18.72
N HIS A 266 -7.48 -9.33 -17.87
CA HIS A 266 -7.01 -8.03 -18.32
C HIS A 266 -5.49 -7.86 -18.20
N HIS A 267 -4.94 -7.07 -19.12
CA HIS A 267 -3.52 -6.67 -19.09
C HIS A 267 -3.40 -5.28 -18.46
N CYS A 268 -2.18 -4.83 -18.20
CA CYS A 268 -1.95 -3.47 -17.70
C CYS A 268 -2.34 -2.42 -18.76
N GLU A 269 -3.56 -1.91 -18.67
CA GLU A 269 -4.05 -0.84 -19.55
C GLU A 269 -3.63 0.55 -19.04
N THR A 270 -3.53 0.73 -17.72
CA THR A 270 -3.21 2.03 -17.11
C THR A 270 -1.77 2.49 -17.33
N GLY A 271 -0.91 1.61 -17.83
CA GLY A 271 0.54 1.70 -17.67
C GLY A 271 0.98 1.57 -16.21
N THR A 272 2.29 1.48 -15.99
CA THR A 272 2.86 1.27 -14.64
C THR A 272 3.09 2.55 -13.85
N ASP A 273 3.04 3.72 -14.48
CA ASP A 273 3.42 5.00 -13.87
C ASP A 273 2.60 5.31 -12.62
N ILE A 274 1.26 5.22 -12.71
CA ILE A 274 0.39 5.50 -11.57
C ILE A 274 0.58 4.49 -10.44
N LEU A 275 0.61 3.17 -10.73
CA LEU A 275 0.84 2.14 -9.71
C LEU A 275 2.19 2.36 -9.01
N ASN A 276 3.23 2.64 -9.79
CA ASN A 276 4.56 2.90 -9.26
C ASN A 276 4.62 4.18 -8.41
N LEU A 277 3.88 5.23 -8.76
CA LEU A 277 3.71 6.40 -7.88
C LEU A 277 3.12 5.99 -6.52
N LEU A 278 2.02 5.22 -6.52
CA LEU A 278 1.35 4.83 -5.27
C LEU A 278 2.26 4.00 -4.37
N ILE A 279 2.97 3.03 -4.95
CA ILE A 279 3.93 2.18 -4.23
C ILE A 279 5.13 3.00 -3.74
N GLN A 280 5.68 3.90 -4.57
CA GLN A 280 6.82 4.75 -4.21
C GLN A 280 6.45 5.72 -3.08
N GLU A 281 5.24 6.27 -3.14
CA GLU A 281 4.68 7.09 -2.09
C GLU A 281 4.17 6.27 -0.89
N LYS A 282 4.28 4.94 -0.89
CA LYS A 282 3.84 4.09 0.22
C LYS A 282 2.39 4.36 0.65
N VAL A 283 1.50 4.50 -0.32
CA VAL A 283 0.05 4.47 -0.08
C VAL A 283 -0.28 3.20 0.71
N ASP A 284 -1.06 3.30 1.77
CA ASP A 284 -1.26 2.15 2.67
C ASP A 284 -2.08 1.04 1.99
N LEU A 285 -3.15 1.43 1.31
CA LEU A 285 -4.10 0.53 0.66
C LEU A 285 -4.47 1.04 -0.73
N ILE A 286 -4.31 0.18 -1.73
CA ILE A 286 -4.71 0.40 -3.12
C ILE A 286 -5.91 -0.50 -3.41
N LEU A 287 -6.98 0.07 -3.95
CA LEU A 287 -8.22 -0.62 -4.25
C LEU A 287 -8.42 -0.64 -5.76
N ASN A 288 -8.56 -1.84 -6.34
CA ASN A 288 -8.85 -2.03 -7.75
C ASN A 288 -10.04 -2.95 -8.00
N ALA A 289 -10.54 -2.96 -9.23
CA ALA A 289 -11.66 -3.77 -9.70
C ALA A 289 -11.28 -4.31 -11.10
N HIS A 290 -12.23 -4.32 -12.04
CA HIS A 290 -12.01 -4.64 -13.46
C HIS A 290 -11.78 -6.14 -13.74
N GLU A 291 -10.83 -6.79 -13.06
CA GLU A 291 -10.83 -8.24 -13.01
C GLU A 291 -12.02 -8.72 -12.18
N HIS A 292 -12.84 -9.62 -12.74
CA HIS A 292 -14.04 -10.13 -12.06
C HIS A 292 -13.70 -11.24 -11.08
N ASN A 293 -12.76 -10.97 -10.17
CA ASN A 293 -12.30 -11.90 -9.16
C ASN A 293 -11.89 -11.13 -7.89
N TYR A 294 -11.36 -11.84 -6.90
CA TYR A 294 -10.72 -11.22 -5.75
C TYR A 294 -9.23 -11.58 -5.74
N GLU A 295 -8.37 -10.59 -5.56
CA GLU A 295 -6.93 -10.79 -5.43
C GLU A 295 -6.35 -9.84 -4.37
N ARG A 296 -5.61 -10.39 -3.40
CA ARG A 296 -4.88 -9.62 -2.40
C ARG A 296 -3.39 -9.75 -2.65
N SER A 297 -2.72 -8.62 -2.84
CA SER A 297 -1.27 -8.60 -3.08
C SER A 297 -0.46 -8.95 -1.82
N HIS A 298 0.78 -9.35 -2.02
CA HIS A 298 1.84 -9.17 -1.03
C HIS A 298 2.03 -7.67 -0.69
N GLN A 299 2.84 -7.33 0.31
CA GLN A 299 3.18 -5.93 0.54
C GLN A 299 4.27 -5.50 -0.43
N LEU A 300 3.97 -4.47 -1.22
CA LEU A 300 4.80 -4.01 -2.33
C LEU A 300 5.53 -2.72 -1.97
N ALA A 301 6.82 -2.64 -2.28
CA ALA A 301 7.60 -1.43 -2.13
C ALA A 301 8.76 -1.38 -3.13
N PHE A 302 9.29 -0.18 -3.36
CA PHE A 302 10.59 -0.02 -3.99
C PHE A 302 11.69 -0.53 -3.03
N THR A 303 12.59 -1.36 -3.55
CA THR A 303 13.74 -1.91 -2.81
C THR A 303 15.00 -1.85 -3.66
N ASP A 304 16.15 -2.16 -3.08
CA ASP A 304 17.41 -2.29 -3.85
C ASP A 304 17.32 -3.38 -4.94
N SER A 305 16.46 -4.38 -4.74
CA SER A 305 16.16 -5.44 -5.73
C SER A 305 14.97 -5.13 -6.64
N CYS A 306 14.32 -3.99 -6.45
CA CYS A 306 13.23 -3.45 -7.27
C CYS A 306 13.40 -1.92 -7.41
N PRO A 307 14.50 -1.44 -8.02
CA PRO A 307 14.80 0.00 -8.09
C PRO A 307 13.94 0.75 -9.12
N GLN A 308 13.34 0.02 -10.07
CA GLN A 308 12.49 0.57 -11.12
C GLN A 308 10.99 0.35 -10.85
N GLY A 309 10.63 -0.21 -9.70
CA GLY A 309 9.24 -0.56 -9.40
C GLY A 309 8.74 -1.75 -10.21
N ILE A 310 7.41 -1.85 -10.26
CA ILE A 310 6.67 -2.84 -11.04
C ILE A 310 6.85 -2.54 -12.54
N GLN A 311 6.98 -3.61 -13.33
CA GLN A 311 7.10 -3.54 -14.78
C GLN A 311 6.06 -4.45 -15.42
N GLU A 312 5.57 -4.08 -16.59
CA GLU A 312 4.60 -4.88 -17.34
C GLU A 312 5.20 -6.23 -17.73
N HIS A 313 4.37 -7.28 -17.67
CA HIS A 313 4.71 -8.64 -18.08
C HIS A 313 5.92 -9.27 -17.34
N VAL A 314 6.34 -8.70 -16.21
CA VAL A 314 7.48 -9.20 -15.43
C VAL A 314 7.13 -9.31 -13.95
N PHE A 315 7.27 -10.51 -13.40
CA PHE A 315 7.29 -10.71 -11.95
C PHE A 315 8.67 -10.34 -11.38
N ILE A 316 8.69 -9.34 -10.50
CA ILE A 316 9.88 -8.85 -9.81
C ILE A 316 9.70 -9.15 -8.31
N PRO A 317 10.15 -10.32 -7.82
CA PRO A 317 9.97 -10.69 -6.41
C PRO A 317 10.67 -9.72 -5.46
N GLY A 318 11.68 -8.98 -5.94
CA GLY A 318 12.34 -7.92 -5.18
C GLY A 318 11.43 -6.77 -4.76
N CYS A 319 10.25 -6.59 -5.38
CA CYS A 319 9.29 -5.58 -4.96
C CYS A 319 8.47 -6.01 -3.74
N ILE A 320 8.58 -7.27 -3.29
CA ILE A 320 7.84 -7.81 -2.15
C ILE A 320 8.67 -7.61 -0.87
N VAL A 321 8.13 -6.82 0.07
CA VAL A 321 8.74 -6.62 1.40
C VAL A 321 8.08 -7.46 2.49
N HIS A 322 6.89 -8.00 2.22
CA HIS A 322 6.21 -8.93 3.10
C HIS A 322 5.26 -9.84 2.30
N ASN A 323 5.28 -11.15 2.57
CA ASN A 323 4.51 -12.13 1.78
C ASN A 323 3.03 -12.25 2.20
N GLY A 324 2.61 -11.64 3.30
CA GLY A 324 1.19 -11.58 3.71
C GLY A 324 0.55 -12.91 4.10
N THR A 325 1.32 -14.01 4.21
CA THR A 325 0.79 -15.36 4.51
C THR A 325 0.35 -15.51 5.97
N ASP A 326 0.80 -14.63 6.86
CA ASP A 326 0.37 -14.55 8.26
C ASP A 326 -0.79 -13.56 8.48
N ALA A 327 -1.38 -13.06 7.38
CA ALA A 327 -2.45 -12.07 7.37
C ALA A 327 -2.09 -10.72 8.02
N LYS A 328 -0.80 -10.37 8.10
CA LYS A 328 -0.32 -9.12 8.68
C LYS A 328 0.58 -8.36 7.71
N TYR A 329 0.41 -7.05 7.68
CA TYR A 329 1.22 -6.13 6.89
C TYR A 329 1.70 -4.97 7.75
N GLN A 330 2.99 -4.68 7.69
CA GLN A 330 3.59 -3.65 8.53
C GLN A 330 3.26 -2.27 7.95
N ARG A 331 2.60 -1.42 8.74
CA ARG A 331 2.32 -0.03 8.36
C ARG A 331 3.61 0.68 7.92
N GLY A 332 3.52 1.42 6.81
CA GLY A 332 4.63 2.20 6.24
C GLY A 332 5.76 1.39 5.59
N ALA A 333 5.69 0.05 5.56
CA ALA A 333 6.68 -0.78 4.88
C ALA A 333 6.47 -0.81 3.35
N GLY A 334 5.23 -0.60 2.89
CA GLY A 334 4.83 -0.62 1.49
C GLY A 334 3.31 -0.66 1.35
N SER A 335 2.82 -0.74 0.11
CA SER A 335 1.40 -0.78 -0.22
C SER A 335 0.84 -2.21 -0.22
N VAL A 336 -0.41 -2.35 0.18
CA VAL A 336 -1.22 -3.55 -0.08
C VAL A 336 -2.25 -3.20 -1.14
N LEU A 337 -2.34 -3.99 -2.21
CA LEU A 337 -3.31 -3.83 -3.30
C LEU A 337 -4.37 -4.93 -3.17
N VAL A 338 -5.63 -4.55 -3.33
CA VAL A 338 -6.77 -5.48 -3.32
C VAL A 338 -7.62 -5.25 -4.56
N ILE A 339 -7.67 -6.25 -5.44
CA ILE A 339 -8.60 -6.35 -6.56
C ILE A 339 -9.89 -6.99 -6.07
N GLN A 340 -11.02 -6.37 -6.38
CA GLN A 340 -12.33 -6.73 -5.83
C GLN A 340 -13.47 -6.45 -6.82
N GLY A 341 -13.31 -6.88 -8.07
CA GLY A 341 -14.37 -6.86 -9.09
C GLY A 341 -15.44 -7.93 -8.86
N THR A 342 -15.85 -8.10 -7.61
CA THR A 342 -16.76 -9.17 -7.16
C THR A 342 -18.20 -8.71 -6.99
N GLY A 343 -18.51 -7.46 -7.36
CA GLY A 343 -19.75 -6.78 -7.01
C GLY A 343 -20.99 -7.38 -7.67
N GLY A 344 -20.87 -8.04 -8.82
CA GLY A 344 -22.01 -8.77 -9.37
C GLY A 344 -21.89 -9.37 -10.76
N ARG A 345 -20.82 -9.04 -11.50
CA ARG A 345 -20.46 -9.75 -12.71
C ARG A 345 -20.06 -11.21 -12.42
N GLU A 346 -20.10 -12.08 -13.44
CA GLU A 346 -19.69 -13.47 -13.28
C GLU A 346 -18.22 -13.53 -12.86
N ILE A 347 -17.90 -14.39 -11.90
CA ILE A 347 -16.53 -14.49 -11.40
C ILE A 347 -15.65 -15.18 -12.43
N ASP A 348 -14.49 -14.60 -12.72
CA ASP A 348 -13.49 -15.12 -13.65
C ASP A 348 -12.45 -16.01 -12.96
N THR A 349 -11.72 -16.78 -13.76
CA THR A 349 -10.61 -17.60 -13.29
C THR A 349 -9.41 -16.74 -12.88
N PHE A 350 -8.75 -17.11 -11.77
CA PHE A 350 -7.41 -16.62 -11.48
C PHE A 350 -6.38 -17.47 -12.25
N ASN A 351 -5.67 -16.85 -13.19
CA ASN A 351 -4.67 -17.49 -14.02
C ASN A 351 -3.31 -17.54 -13.32
N GLU A 352 -2.98 -18.65 -12.66
CA GLU A 352 -1.68 -18.83 -11.99
C GLU A 352 -0.47 -18.75 -12.93
N SER A 353 -0.66 -18.88 -14.26
CA SER A 353 0.40 -18.72 -15.25
C SER A 353 0.60 -17.27 -15.70
N ASP A 354 -0.20 -16.33 -15.20
CA ASP A 354 -0.04 -14.91 -15.50
C ASP A 354 1.33 -14.40 -15.00
N PRO A 355 2.05 -13.57 -15.78
CA PRO A 355 3.34 -13.02 -15.37
C PRO A 355 3.31 -12.18 -14.10
N THR A 356 2.14 -11.75 -13.62
CA THR A 356 1.95 -10.96 -12.41
C THR A 356 1.35 -11.74 -11.25
N ALA A 357 0.91 -13.00 -11.46
CA ALA A 357 0.31 -13.85 -10.42
C ALA A 357 1.16 -13.97 -9.16
N GLY A 358 2.49 -13.94 -9.29
CA GLY A 358 3.43 -13.99 -8.17
C GLY A 358 3.38 -12.79 -7.21
N TYR A 359 2.67 -11.71 -7.55
CA TYR A 359 2.46 -10.59 -6.64
C TYR A 359 1.33 -10.83 -5.63
N PHE A 360 0.52 -11.89 -5.77
CA PHE A 360 -0.67 -12.11 -4.98
C PHE A 360 -0.48 -13.17 -3.87
N ALA A 361 -0.87 -12.78 -2.65
CA ALA A 361 -0.79 -13.60 -1.45
C ALA A 361 -2.03 -14.49 -1.27
N ALA A 362 -3.18 -14.04 -1.75
CA ALA A 362 -4.45 -14.75 -1.71
C ALA A 362 -5.30 -14.31 -2.92
N TYR A 363 -6.15 -15.21 -3.39
CA TYR A 363 -7.08 -14.93 -4.47
C TYR A 363 -8.34 -15.81 -4.36
N MET A 364 -9.40 -15.40 -5.06
CA MET A 364 -10.60 -16.18 -5.33
C MET A 364 -10.99 -15.93 -6.77
N GLY A 365 -10.91 -16.99 -7.59
CA GLY A 365 -11.50 -17.05 -8.92
C GLY A 365 -12.57 -18.13 -9.00
N VAL A 366 -13.16 -18.32 -10.18
CA VAL A 366 -14.34 -19.20 -10.40
C VAL A 366 -14.16 -20.63 -9.89
N ASP A 367 -12.94 -21.17 -9.97
CA ASP A 367 -12.62 -22.54 -9.56
C ASP A 367 -12.38 -22.69 -8.04
N THR A 368 -12.45 -21.59 -7.30
CA THR A 368 -12.22 -21.57 -5.86
C THR A 368 -13.44 -22.10 -5.13
N ILE A 369 -13.25 -23.05 -4.21
CA ILE A 369 -14.35 -23.59 -3.41
C ILE A 369 -14.99 -22.46 -2.60
N GLY A 370 -16.29 -22.24 -2.82
CA GLY A 370 -17.02 -21.19 -2.15
C GLY A 370 -16.88 -19.80 -2.78
N ALA A 371 -16.37 -19.71 -4.01
CA ALA A 371 -16.41 -18.51 -4.83
C ALA A 371 -17.85 -18.00 -4.97
N ALA A 372 -18.03 -16.69 -4.81
CA ALA A 372 -19.29 -16.00 -5.00
C ALA A 372 -19.06 -14.49 -5.07
N ASN A 373 -20.06 -13.77 -5.56
CA ASN A 373 -20.10 -12.32 -5.49
C ASN A 373 -20.24 -11.81 -4.04
N GLY A 374 -19.80 -10.58 -3.82
CA GLY A 374 -20.01 -9.85 -2.57
C GLY A 374 -19.19 -8.58 -2.47
N VAL A 375 -18.80 -8.23 -1.26
CA VAL A 375 -18.02 -7.01 -0.98
C VAL A 375 -16.85 -7.29 -0.05
N VAL A 376 -15.80 -6.50 -0.15
CA VAL A 376 -14.70 -6.48 0.82
C VAL A 376 -14.93 -5.35 1.81
N THR A 377 -14.76 -5.61 3.10
CA THR A 377 -15.04 -4.64 4.17
C THR A 377 -13.79 -4.33 4.96
N TYR A 378 -13.58 -3.05 5.23
CA TYR A 378 -12.41 -2.52 5.93
C TYR A 378 -12.85 -1.77 7.18
N ASN A 379 -12.34 -2.18 8.35
CA ASN A 379 -12.44 -1.42 9.59
C ASN A 379 -11.18 -0.57 9.75
N VAL A 380 -11.35 0.74 9.86
CA VAL A 380 -10.25 1.71 9.96
C VAL A 380 -10.19 2.24 11.38
N TYR A 381 -9.06 1.97 12.05
CA TYR A 381 -8.73 2.46 13.38
C TYR A 381 -7.54 3.43 13.30
N PRO A 382 -7.25 4.20 14.36
CA PRO A 382 -6.02 5.03 14.41
C PRO A 382 -4.70 4.29 14.14
N ASP A 383 -4.64 3.01 14.51
CA ASP A 383 -3.41 2.20 14.56
C ASP A 383 -3.40 1.03 13.58
N ARG A 384 -4.54 0.68 12.98
CA ARG A 384 -4.63 -0.38 11.97
C ARG A 384 -5.81 -0.25 11.00
N ILE A 385 -5.71 -0.94 9.87
CA ILE A 385 -6.84 -1.29 8.99
C ILE A 385 -7.02 -2.80 9.06
N GLU A 386 -8.23 -3.27 9.34
CA GLU A 386 -8.60 -4.69 9.30
C GLU A 386 -9.53 -4.94 8.11
N GLU A 387 -9.13 -5.84 7.21
CA GLU A 387 -9.93 -6.26 6.06
C GLU A 387 -10.65 -7.60 6.36
N ARG A 388 -11.83 -7.75 5.75
CA ARG A 388 -12.56 -9.02 5.66
C ARG A 388 -13.34 -9.10 4.36
N THR A 389 -13.28 -10.22 3.66
CA THR A 389 -14.20 -10.52 2.57
C THR A 389 -15.59 -10.86 3.11
N SER A 390 -16.65 -10.47 2.41
CA SER A 390 -18.04 -10.82 2.73
C SER A 390 -18.75 -11.21 1.44
N PHE A 391 -18.58 -12.47 1.06
CA PHE A 391 -19.14 -13.05 -0.16
C PHE A 391 -20.36 -13.92 0.15
N ASN A 392 -21.25 -14.09 -0.82
CA ASN A 392 -22.43 -14.95 -0.72
C ASN A 392 -22.10 -16.46 -0.80
N GLY A 393 -20.82 -16.80 -0.72
CA GLY A 393 -20.26 -18.15 -0.73
C GLY A 393 -19.50 -18.44 0.56
N THR A 394 -18.64 -19.45 0.53
CA THR A 394 -17.87 -19.88 1.72
C THR A 394 -16.40 -19.48 1.67
N TYR A 395 -15.92 -18.90 0.56
CA TYR A 395 -14.58 -18.34 0.51
C TYR A 395 -14.48 -17.18 1.51
N ALA A 396 -13.37 -17.10 2.22
CA ALA A 396 -13.06 -15.99 3.09
C ALA A 396 -11.57 -15.69 3.11
N ASP A 397 -11.22 -14.41 3.07
CA ASP A 397 -9.91 -13.87 3.40
C ASP A 397 -10.05 -12.74 4.44
N SER A 398 -8.96 -12.49 5.15
CA SER A 398 -8.87 -11.40 6.11
C SER A 398 -7.40 -11.03 6.34
N PHE A 399 -7.10 -9.74 6.46
CA PHE A 399 -5.77 -9.28 6.90
C PHE A 399 -5.82 -8.02 7.75
N THR A 400 -4.66 -7.65 8.32
CA THR A 400 -4.49 -6.40 9.06
C THR A 400 -3.25 -5.65 8.60
N ILE A 401 -3.39 -4.38 8.25
CA ILE A 401 -2.28 -3.43 8.12
C ILE A 401 -2.14 -2.70 9.45
N GLY A 402 -0.98 -2.76 10.09
CA GLY A 402 -0.79 -2.15 11.41
C GLY A 402 0.65 -2.17 11.87
N GLU A 403 0.86 -1.71 13.10
CA GLU A 403 2.17 -1.76 13.74
C GLU A 403 2.39 -3.12 14.41
N PHE A 404 3.22 -3.95 13.79
CA PHE A 404 3.60 -5.24 14.34
C PHE A 404 5.06 -5.16 14.75
N THR A 405 5.32 -4.95 16.05
CA THR A 405 6.71 -4.89 16.51
C THR A 405 7.40 -6.21 16.16
N PRO A 406 8.44 -6.22 15.31
CA PRO A 406 9.13 -7.46 15.00
C PRO A 406 9.75 -7.97 16.29
N GLY A 407 9.56 -9.26 16.59
CA GLY A 407 10.24 -9.90 17.71
C GLY A 407 11.75 -9.66 17.63
N LEU A 408 12.43 -9.65 18.78
CA LEU A 408 13.86 -9.37 18.90
C LEU A 408 14.74 -10.14 17.88
N PHE A 409 14.30 -11.34 17.46
CA PHE A 409 14.98 -12.19 16.49
C PHE A 409 14.99 -11.64 15.05
N GLU A 410 13.88 -11.03 14.59
CA GLU A 410 13.78 -10.44 13.25
C GLU A 410 14.60 -9.15 13.12
N ARG A 411 14.65 -8.36 14.20
CA ARG A 411 15.53 -7.18 14.27
C ARG A 411 17.01 -7.54 14.17
N VAL A 412 17.41 -8.72 14.63
CA VAL A 412 18.80 -9.19 14.55
C VAL A 412 19.17 -9.65 13.14
N LEU A 413 18.23 -10.22 12.38
CA LEU A 413 18.44 -10.63 10.99
C LEU A 413 18.53 -9.44 10.03
N GLN A 414 17.74 -8.39 10.24
CA GLN A 414 17.78 -7.18 9.41
C GLN A 414 19.04 -6.33 9.61
N VAL A 415 19.67 -6.38 10.79
CA VAL A 415 20.86 -5.57 11.10
C VAL A 415 22.16 -6.29 10.71
N LEU A 416 22.13 -7.59 10.40
CA LEU A 416 23.31 -8.37 10.02
C LEU A 416 23.02 -9.30 8.83
N PRO A 417 23.16 -8.84 7.56
CA PRO A 417 23.02 -9.71 6.39
C PRO A 417 24.17 -10.74 6.25
N ILE A 418 25.08 -10.87 7.22
CA ILE A 418 26.23 -11.80 7.16
C ILE A 418 26.51 -12.41 8.54
N ALA A 419 25.66 -13.32 9.01
CA ALA A 419 26.05 -14.27 10.09
C ALA A 419 25.14 -15.51 10.17
N ALA A 420 24.68 -16.04 9.04
CA ALA A 420 23.69 -17.12 9.02
C ALA A 420 24.22 -18.57 9.21
N PRO A 421 25.46 -18.83 9.70
CA PRO A 421 25.65 -20.11 10.40
C PRO A 421 26.60 -20.05 11.60
N ILE A 422 26.40 -19.16 12.59
CA ILE A 422 27.15 -19.24 13.87
C ILE A 422 26.23 -19.35 15.11
N VAL A 423 24.98 -18.91 15.05
CA VAL A 423 24.14 -18.84 16.26
C VAL A 423 23.52 -20.18 16.68
N VAL A 424 23.49 -21.20 15.82
CA VAL A 424 23.01 -22.55 16.22
C VAL A 424 24.03 -23.30 17.09
N GLY A 425 25.29 -22.84 17.17
CA GLY A 425 26.34 -23.49 17.96
C GLY A 425 26.39 -23.14 19.45
N LEU A 426 25.70 -22.08 19.91
CA LEU A 426 25.88 -21.54 21.27
C LEU A 426 24.77 -21.88 22.27
N ILE A 427 23.66 -22.47 21.83
CA ILE A 427 22.59 -22.94 22.74
C ILE A 427 22.81 -24.42 23.14
N GLY A 428 23.59 -25.19 22.38
CA GLY A 428 23.87 -26.60 22.65
C GLY A 428 24.94 -26.89 23.71
N PHE A 429 25.78 -25.92 24.08
CA PHE A 429 26.90 -26.16 25.01
C PHE A 429 26.63 -25.79 26.48
N GLY A 430 25.50 -25.14 26.78
CA GLY A 430 25.16 -24.70 28.14
C GLY A 430 24.62 -25.79 29.06
N VAL A 431 24.10 -26.91 28.52
CA VAL A 431 23.41 -27.94 29.32
C VAL A 431 24.24 -29.23 29.46
N GLY A 432 25.20 -29.50 28.56
CA GLY A 432 26.03 -30.71 28.60
C GLY A 432 27.25 -30.65 29.51
N GLY A 433 27.78 -29.46 29.81
CA GLY A 433 29.04 -29.30 30.57
C GLY A 433 28.91 -29.43 32.08
N PHE A 434 27.71 -29.26 32.64
CA PHE A 434 27.51 -29.22 34.09
C PHE A 434 27.40 -30.60 34.75
N LEU A 435 27.15 -31.65 33.97
CA LEU A 435 26.97 -33.02 34.49
C LEU A 435 28.27 -33.83 34.61
N VAL A 436 29.36 -33.43 33.96
CA VAL A 436 30.63 -34.19 33.97
C VAL A 436 31.58 -33.75 35.09
N TRP A 437 31.41 -32.56 35.67
CA TRP A 437 32.31 -32.05 36.70
C TRP A 437 31.98 -32.53 38.13
N ARG A 438 30.76 -33.01 38.39
CA ARG A 438 30.33 -33.40 39.75
C ARG A 438 30.68 -34.83 40.18
N ASN A 439 31.32 -35.63 39.33
CA ASN A 439 31.61 -37.05 39.61
C ASN A 439 33.10 -37.37 39.91
N ARG A 440 33.96 -36.36 40.13
CA ARG A 440 35.38 -36.57 40.47
C ARG A 440 35.75 -36.40 41.94
N GLN A 441 34.80 -36.21 42.86
CA GLN A 441 35.10 -36.14 44.29
C GLN A 441 34.17 -37.02 45.12
N ALA A 442 34.40 -38.33 45.09
CA ALA A 442 34.05 -39.24 46.19
C ALA A 442 34.73 -40.59 45.98
N THR A 443 35.97 -40.73 46.48
CA THR A 443 36.51 -42.04 46.86
C THR A 443 36.38 -42.19 48.37
N PRO A 444 35.85 -43.33 48.85
CA PRO A 444 36.46 -43.96 50.00
C PRO A 444 36.79 -45.45 49.77
N ARG A 445 37.77 -45.88 50.56
CA ARG A 445 38.50 -47.15 50.55
C ARG A 445 37.65 -48.41 50.84
N SER A 446 38.01 -49.48 50.13
CA SER A 446 38.12 -50.90 50.49
C SER A 446 37.17 -51.54 51.52
N ARG A 447 36.52 -52.65 51.11
CA ARG A 447 36.62 -53.96 51.81
C ARG A 447 36.19 -55.13 50.91
N THR A 448 36.94 -56.21 51.04
CA THR A 448 36.87 -57.50 50.34
C THR A 448 35.71 -58.39 50.77
N ALA A 449 35.04 -59.08 49.84
CA ALA A 449 34.54 -60.45 49.97
C ALA A 449 34.03 -61.02 48.62
N LYS A 450 34.34 -62.30 48.37
CA LYS A 450 34.05 -63.10 47.16
C LYS A 450 32.71 -63.90 47.30
N PRO A 451 32.24 -64.68 46.31
CA PRO A 451 30.90 -64.58 45.70
C PRO A 451 29.89 -65.64 46.15
N ARG A 452 28.59 -65.42 45.85
CA ARG A 452 27.55 -66.47 45.75
C ARG A 452 26.53 -66.17 44.63
N LEU A 453 26.51 -67.00 43.60
CA LEU A 453 25.31 -67.37 42.81
C LEU A 453 24.56 -68.46 43.61
N PRO A 454 23.23 -68.67 43.52
CA PRO A 454 22.44 -68.86 42.28
C PRO A 454 21.04 -68.15 42.40
N ARG A 455 19.99 -68.32 41.59
CA ARG A 455 19.51 -69.38 40.70
C ARG A 455 18.38 -68.80 39.83
N VAL A 456 18.32 -69.24 38.58
CA VAL A 456 17.19 -69.07 37.66
C VAL A 456 15.93 -69.72 38.24
N ARG A 457 14.77 -69.06 38.08
CA ARG A 457 13.47 -69.74 37.97
C ARG A 457 12.60 -68.99 36.96
N ASP A 458 12.30 -69.71 35.89
CA ASP A 458 11.18 -69.48 34.99
C ASP A 458 9.86 -69.33 35.75
N PHE A 459 8.95 -68.50 35.24
CA PHE A 459 7.53 -68.86 35.19
C PHE A 459 6.88 -68.25 33.95
N ARG A 460 6.30 -69.13 33.14
CA ARG A 460 5.31 -68.85 32.10
C ARG A 460 4.00 -68.40 32.73
N MET A 461 3.34 -67.41 32.14
CA MET A 461 2.09 -67.57 31.39
C MET A 461 1.94 -66.41 30.42
#